data_AF-A0A9W4HZ27-F1
#
_entry.id   AF-A0A9W4HZ27-F1
#
_cell.length_a   1.000
_cell.length_b   1.000
_cell.length_c   1.000
_cell.angle_alpha   90.00
_cell.angle_beta   90.00
_cell.angle_gamma   90.00
#
_symmetry.space_group_name_H-M   'P 1'
#
loop_
_entity.id
_entity.type
_entity.pdbx_description
1 polymer ?
#
loop_
_entity_poly.entity_id
_entity_poly.type
_entity_poly.pdbx_seq_one_letter_code
_entity_poly.pdbx_strand_id
1 'polypeptide(L)' 'MWDGIESSGVQMIRRRMQAGDLDLALADVWYLCAGVALKRMVLNWLAGKNVVYEDFNY' A
#
# COMPACT_ATOMS: atom_id res chain seq x y z
N MET A 1 -16.66 -10.14 -12.77
CA MET A 1 -16.56 -8.79 -12.13
C MET A 1 -15.11 -8.41 -11.79
N TRP A 2 -14.11 -9.18 -12.25
CA TRP A 2 -12.69 -8.80 -12.16
C TRP A 2 -11.97 -9.00 -13.50
N ASP A 3 -12.73 -9.28 -14.55
CA ASP A 3 -12.28 -9.84 -15.82
C ASP A 3 -11.28 -8.89 -16.52
N GLY A 4 -11.46 -7.57 -16.36
CA GLY A 4 -10.51 -6.56 -16.83
C GLY A 4 -9.19 -6.54 -16.05
N ILE A 5 -9.21 -6.85 -14.75
CA ILE A 5 -7.99 -6.96 -13.93
C ILE A 5 -7.30 -8.30 -14.24
N GLU A 6 -8.05 -9.39 -14.26
CA GLU A 6 -7.53 -10.74 -14.54
C GLU A 6 -6.87 -10.82 -15.94
N SER A 7 -7.43 -10.14 -16.93
CA SER A 7 -6.86 -10.09 -18.29
C SER A 7 -5.65 -9.16 -18.46
N SER A 8 -5.34 -8.30 -17.47
CA SER A 8 -4.22 -7.37 -17.54
C SER A 8 -2.85 -8.00 -17.21
N GLY A 9 -2.82 -9.29 -16.87
CA GLY A 9 -1.59 -10.01 -16.51
C GLY A 9 -1.09 -9.73 -15.10
N VAL A 10 -1.86 -9.03 -14.28
CA VAL A 10 -1.53 -8.80 -12.87
C VAL A 10 -1.89 -10.01 -12.01
N GLN A 11 -1.15 -10.19 -10.91
CA GLN A 11 -1.48 -11.20 -9.92
C GLN A 11 -2.46 -10.62 -8.88
N MET A 12 -3.63 -11.24 -8.74
CA MET A 12 -4.61 -10.90 -7.70
C MET A 12 -4.39 -11.75 -6.44
N ILE A 13 -3.99 -11.11 -5.34
CA ILE A 13 -3.74 -11.77 -4.05
C ILE A 13 -4.87 -11.44 -3.07
N ARG A 14 -5.70 -12.44 -2.72
CA ARG A 14 -6.86 -12.26 -1.83
C ARG A 14 -6.51 -12.48 -0.36
N ARG A 15 -5.74 -11.56 0.21
CA ARG A 15 -5.46 -11.47 1.66
C ARG A 15 -5.18 -10.02 2.07
N ARG A 16 -5.04 -9.76 3.37
CA ARG A 16 -4.51 -8.49 3.87
C ARG A 16 -3.06 -8.30 3.39
N MET A 17 -2.69 -7.06 3.07
CA MET A 17 -1.31 -6.70 2.77
C MET A 17 -0.38 -6.93 3.96
N GLN A 18 0.88 -7.18 3.66
CA GLN A 18 1.98 -7.39 4.59
C GLN A 18 3.17 -6.54 4.15
N ALA A 19 4.13 -6.30 5.05
CA ALA A 19 5.32 -5.51 4.75
C ALA A 19 6.10 -6.02 3.52
N GLY A 20 6.17 -7.35 3.36
CA GLY A 20 6.88 -7.98 2.23
C GLY A 20 6.21 -7.80 0.87
N ASP A 21 5.01 -7.22 0.80
CA ASP A 21 4.38 -6.85 -0.48
C ASP A 21 4.96 -5.56 -1.06
N LEU A 22 5.77 -4.83 -0.28
CA LEU A 22 6.38 -3.57 -0.67
C LEU A 22 7.85 -3.79 -1.02
N ASP A 23 8.23 -3.43 -2.23
CA ASP A 23 9.64 -3.25 -2.57
C ASP A 23 10.04 -1.80 -2.32
N LEU A 24 10.83 -1.60 -1.26
CA LEU A 24 11.26 -0.29 -0.78
C LEU A 24 12.26 0.41 -1.71
N ALA A 25 12.75 -0.26 -2.76
CA ALA A 25 13.63 0.31 -3.76
C ALA A 25 12.87 0.97 -4.93
N LEU A 26 11.57 0.72 -5.07
CA LEU A 26 10.80 1.17 -6.24
C LEU A 26 10.44 2.66 -6.24
N ALA A 27 10.58 3.35 -5.10
CA ALA A 27 10.19 4.76 -4.99
C ALA A 27 10.94 5.50 -3.89
N ASP A 28 11.27 6.76 -4.18
CA ASP A 28 11.83 7.72 -3.23
C ASP A 28 10.75 8.42 -2.39
N VAL A 29 9.53 8.56 -2.94
CA VAL A 29 8.36 9.16 -2.28
C VAL A 29 7.18 8.21 -2.37
N TRP A 30 6.53 7.98 -1.24
CA TRP A 30 5.40 7.07 -1.09
C TRP A 30 4.13 7.85 -0.78
N TYR A 31 3.07 7.63 -1.55
CA TYR A 31 1.75 8.23 -1.31
C TYR A 31 0.80 7.21 -0.70
N LEU A 32 0.13 7.58 0.39
CA LEU A 32 -0.73 6.67 1.15
C LEU A 32 -2.10 7.28 1.45
N CYS A 33 -3.14 6.64 0.91
CA CYS A 33 -4.54 6.88 1.25
C CYS A 33 -5.10 5.59 1.88
N ALA A 34 -5.31 5.59 3.20
CA ALA A 34 -5.78 4.42 3.92
C ALA A 34 -6.49 4.77 5.22
N GLY A 35 -7.39 3.89 5.66
CA GLY A 35 -7.99 3.99 7.00
C GLY A 35 -6.96 3.88 8.12
N VAL A 36 -7.29 4.41 9.30
CA VAL A 36 -6.37 4.64 10.44
C VAL A 36 -5.50 3.42 10.79
N ALA A 37 -6.09 2.22 10.86
CA ALA A 37 -5.37 1.00 11.22
C ALA A 37 -4.31 0.60 10.17
N LEU A 38 -4.69 0.61 8.89
CA LEU A 38 -3.76 0.27 7.81
C LEU A 38 -2.69 1.35 7.66
N LYS A 39 -3.07 2.64 7.77
CA LYS A 39 -2.12 3.76 7.77
C LYS A 39 -1.01 3.53 8.79
N ARG A 40 -1.37 3.23 10.04
CA ARG A 40 -0.40 2.98 11.12
C ARG A 40 0.54 1.81 10.79
N MET A 41 0.02 0.72 10.21
CA MET A 41 0.84 -0.41 9.81
C MET A 41 1.81 -0.06 8.69
N VAL A 42 1.34 0.61 7.63
CA VAL A 42 2.15 0.96 6.46
C VAL A 42 3.22 1.99 6.82
N LEU A 43 2.93 2.98 7.67
CA LEU A 43 3.93 3.94 8.14
C LEU A 43 5.06 3.25 8.92
N ASN A 44 4.76 2.18 9.66
CA ASN A 44 5.81 1.39 10.32
C ASN A 44 6.65 0.59 9.32
N TRP A 45 6.04 0.07 8.24
CA TRP A 45 6.77 -0.66 7.19
C TRP A 45 7.67 0.26 6.36
N LEU A 46 7.26 1.51 6.17
CA LEU A 46 7.97 2.54 5.40
C LEU A 46 8.88 3.41 6.28
N ALA A 47 9.30 2.93 7.46
CA ALA A 47 10.17 3.69 8.34
C ALA A 47 11.45 4.17 7.62
N GLY A 48 11.74 5.48 7.70
CA GLY A 48 12.87 6.10 7.02
C GLY A 48 12.65 6.45 5.54
N LYS A 49 11.44 6.21 4.99
CA LYS A 49 11.05 6.68 3.66
C LYS A 49 10.30 8.00 3.75
N ASN A 50 10.29 8.76 2.64
CA ASN A 50 9.45 9.94 2.51
C ASN A 50 8.02 9.49 2.20
N VAL A 51 7.09 9.69 3.13
CA VAL A 51 5.69 9.30 2.98
C VAL A 51 4.79 10.53 3.05
N VAL A 52 3.97 10.73 2.02
CA VAL A 52 2.88 11.70 1.99
C VAL A 52 1.57 10.94 2.16
N TYR A 53 0.75 11.33 3.14
CA TYR A 53 -0.48 10.60 3.43
C TYR A 53 -1.65 11.52 3.75
N GLU A 54 -2.85 11.04 3.46
CA GLU A 54 -4.10 11.64 3.91
C GLU A 54 -4.43 11.14 5.32
N ASP A 55 -4.94 12.04 6.18
CA ASP A 55 -5.37 11.68 7.53
C ASP A 55 -6.90 11.66 7.64
N PHE A 56 -7.46 10.45 7.73
CA PHE A 56 -8.89 10.19 7.90
C PHE A 56 -9.25 9.99 9.39
N ASN A 57 -8.90 10.95 10.23
CA ASN A 57 -9.09 10.90 11.69
C ASN A 57 -10.35 11.65 12.19
N TYR A 58 -11.37 11.79 11.33
CA TYR A 58 -12.66 12.38 11.66
C TYR A 58 -13.31 11.78 12.91
#